data_AF-A0A8T5IM76-F1
#
_entry.id   AF-A0A8T5IM76-F1
#
_cell.length_a   1.000
_cell.length_b   1.000
_cell.length_c   1.000
_cell.angle_alpha   90.00
_cell.angle_beta   90.00
_cell.angle_gamma   90.00
#
_symmetry.space_group_name_H-M   'P 1'
#
loop_
_entity.id
_entity.type
_entity.pdbx_description
1 polymer ?
#
loop_
_entity_poly.entity_id
_entity_poly.type
_entity_poly.pdbx_seq_one_letter_code
_entity_poly.pdbx_strand_id
1 'polypeptide(L)'
;MEITNKKLIVAIGLLFALGVALAYSNAYCAVNMGHMFAPLLYGIALIALATGGAVALLFQWKVDRIQLEKVISILPDDEKKVLKIIIDKKSISQTELKYLSELSKVKVSRVVSKLEQRNIIEKKPYGNTNLIIRKI
;
A
#
# COMPACT_ATOMS: atom_id res chain seq x y z
N MET A 1 4.44 2.54 -2.19
CA MET A 1 2.97 2.59 -2.12
C MET A 1 2.42 3.54 -3.18
N GLU A 2 2.23 3.06 -4.41
CA GLU A 2 1.37 3.78 -5.35
C GLU A 2 -0.09 3.46 -4.96
N ILE A 3 -0.82 4.46 -4.48
CA ILE A 3 -2.28 4.35 -4.41
C ILE A 3 -2.73 4.07 -5.83
N THR A 4 -3.18 2.84 -6.12
CA THR A 4 -3.64 2.49 -7.46
C THR A 4 -4.65 3.54 -7.91
N ASN A 5 -4.37 4.25 -9.02
CA ASN A 5 -5.15 5.41 -9.49
C ASN A 5 -6.67 5.16 -9.48
N LYS A 6 -7.11 3.91 -9.71
CA LYS A 6 -8.52 3.49 -9.62
C LYS A 6 -9.15 3.71 -8.23
N LYS A 7 -8.43 3.40 -7.14
CA LYS A 7 -8.93 3.58 -5.77
C LYS A 7 -9.03 5.07 -5.39
N LEU A 8 -8.10 5.89 -5.87
CA LEU A 8 -8.11 7.34 -5.65
C LEU A 8 -9.32 7.99 -6.35
N ILE A 9 -9.59 7.59 -7.61
CA ILE A 9 -10.74 8.08 -8.38
C ILE A 9 -12.07 7.73 -7.69
N VAL A 10 -12.19 6.50 -7.16
CA VAL A 10 -13.39 6.07 -6.43
C VAL A 10 -13.59 6.87 -5.14
N ALA A 11 -12.51 7.12 -4.39
CA ALA A 11 -12.58 7.91 -3.15
C ALA A 11 -12.99 9.36 -3.42
N ILE A 12 -12.42 9.99 -4.46
CA ILE A 12 -12.78 11.35 -4.87
C ILE A 12 -14.24 11.43 -5.32
N GLY A 13 -14.70 10.44 -6.10
CA GLY A 13 -16.10 10.38 -6.55
C GLY A 13 -17.10 10.25 -5.39
N LEU A 14 -16.79 9.42 -4.40
CA LEU A 14 -17.61 9.27 -3.18
C LEU A 14 -17.68 10.55 -2.35
N LEU A 15 -16.54 11.24 -2.18
CA LEU A 15 -16.48 12.52 -1.48
C LEU A 15 -17.31 13.60 -2.19
N PHE A 16 -17.23 13.67 -3.52
CA PHE A 16 -18.02 14.61 -4.31
C PHE A 16 -19.53 14.33 -4.19
N ALA A 17 -19.95 13.08 -4.32
CA ALA A 17 -21.35 12.68 -4.17
C ALA A 17 -21.89 13.00 -2.77
N LEU A 18 -21.08 12.77 -1.73
CA LEU A 18 -21.44 13.10 -0.35
C LEU A 18 -21.59 14.61 -0.13
N GLY A 19 -20.70 15.42 -0.73
CA GLY A 19 -20.82 16.88 -0.71
C GLY A 19 -22.10 17.38 -1.38
N VAL A 20 -22.46 16.81 -2.54
CA VAL A 20 -23.71 17.13 -3.24
C VAL A 20 -24.94 16.74 -2.42
N ALA A 21 -24.94 15.55 -1.81
CA ALA A 21 -26.05 15.08 -0.98
C ALA A 21 -26.27 15.93 0.28
N LEU A 22 -25.18 16.39 0.90
CA LEU A 22 -25.22 17.31 2.04
C LEU A 22 -25.73 18.69 1.64
N ALA A 23 -25.25 19.24 0.52
CA ALA A 23 -25.74 20.52 -0.01
C ALA A 23 -27.24 20.45 -0.34
N TYR A 24 -27.69 19.35 -0.95
CA TYR A 24 -29.10 19.11 -1.25
C TYR A 24 -29.94 18.98 0.02
N SER A 25 -29.51 18.18 1.00
CA SER A 25 -30.19 18.04 2.29
C SER A 25 -30.30 19.36 3.04
N ASN A 26 -29.23 20.17 3.02
CA ASN A 26 -29.24 21.49 3.65
C ASN A 26 -30.23 22.45 2.95
N ALA A 27 -30.25 22.45 1.62
CA ALA A 27 -31.19 23.26 0.84
C ALA A 27 -32.65 22.83 1.08
N TYR A 28 -32.92 21.53 1.10
CA TYR A 28 -34.25 20.98 1.37
C TYR A 28 -34.75 21.35 2.78
N CYS A 29 -33.91 21.21 3.80
CA CYS A 29 -34.28 21.61 5.17
C CYS A 29 -34.48 23.13 5.31
N ALA A 30 -33.67 23.95 4.63
CA ALA A 30 -33.81 25.40 4.67
C ALA A 30 -35.17 25.85 4.12
N VAL A 31 -35.64 25.20 3.05
CA VAL A 31 -36.94 25.51 2.43
C VAL A 31 -38.12 25.00 3.27
N ASN A 32 -38.03 23.79 3.84
CA ASN A 32 -39.18 23.15 4.50
C ASN A 32 -39.30 23.45 6.01
N MET A 33 -38.21 23.73 6.73
CA MET A 33 -38.23 23.87 8.19
C MET A 33 -37.93 25.31 8.68
N GLY A 34 -37.57 26.24 7.79
CA GLY A 34 -37.35 27.66 8.13
C GLY A 34 -36.14 27.94 9.04
N HIS A 35 -35.35 26.92 9.38
CA HIS A 35 -34.17 27.04 10.23
C HIS A 35 -32.97 26.34 9.57
N MET A 36 -31.83 27.02 9.54
CA MET A 36 -30.57 26.42 9.07
C MET A 36 -29.99 25.53 10.17
N PHE A 37 -29.96 24.21 9.97
CA PHE A 37 -29.22 23.26 10.82
C PHE A 37 -27.68 23.33 10.61
N ALA A 38 -27.17 24.53 10.27
CA ALA A 38 -25.84 24.70 9.72
C ALA A 38 -24.73 24.08 10.60
N PRO A 39 -24.64 24.35 11.92
CA PRO A 39 -23.50 23.87 12.71
C PRO A 39 -23.50 22.35 12.89
N LEU A 40 -24.69 21.76 13.11
CA LEU A 40 -24.83 20.33 13.40
C LEU A 40 -24.57 19.49 12.14
N LEU A 41 -25.08 19.93 10.99
CA LEU A 41 -24.90 19.23 9.71
C LEU A 41 -23.43 19.23 9.27
N TYR A 42 -22.74 20.37 9.39
CA TYR A 42 -21.30 20.45 9.12
C TYR A 42 -20.47 19.63 10.13
N GLY A 43 -20.91 19.57 11.39
CA GLY A 43 -20.29 18.72 12.41
C GLY A 43 -20.37 17.23 12.07
N ILE A 44 -21.57 16.74 11.69
CA ILE A 44 -21.77 15.34 11.28
C ILE A 44 -20.98 15.03 10.00
N ALA A 45 -20.93 15.97 9.04
CA ALA A 45 -20.14 15.83 7.82
C ALA A 45 -18.63 15.70 8.11
N LEU A 46 -18.10 16.51 9.02
CA LEU A 46 -16.70 16.43 9.46
C LEU A 46 -16.40 15.09 10.14
N ILE A 47 -17.31 14.62 11.00
CA ILE A 47 -17.16 13.32 11.67
C ILE A 47 -17.20 12.20 10.62
N ALA A 48 -18.14 12.21 9.68
CA ALA A 48 -18.23 11.21 8.63
C ALA A 48 -16.96 11.17 7.76
N LEU A 49 -16.42 12.35 7.41
CA LEU A 49 -15.18 12.48 6.66
C LEU A 49 -13.98 11.93 7.44
N ALA A 50 -13.86 12.28 8.72
CA ALA A 50 -12.79 11.80 9.59
C ALA A 50 -12.86 10.28 9.78
N THR A 51 -14.08 9.75 9.99
CA THR A 51 -14.30 8.31 10.19
C THR A 51 -14.02 7.52 8.91
N GLY A 52 -14.47 8.02 7.75
CA GLY A 52 -14.18 7.42 6.45
C GLY A 52 -12.70 7.45 6.10
N GLY A 53 -12.02 8.57 6.36
CA GLY A 53 -10.57 8.70 6.20
C GLY A 53 -9.79 7.73 7.10
N ALA A 54 -10.18 7.61 8.37
CA ALA A 54 -9.56 6.66 9.31
C ALA A 54 -9.75 5.21 8.85
N VAL A 55 -10.95 4.81 8.42
CA VAL A 55 -11.21 3.46 7.90
C VAL A 55 -10.40 3.18 6.64
N ALA A 56 -10.30 4.15 5.72
CA ALA A 56 -9.50 4.01 4.50
C ALA A 56 -8.01 3.82 4.82
N LEU A 57 -7.46 4.58 5.76
CA LEU A 57 -6.07 4.46 6.22
C LEU A 57 -5.81 3.10 6.88
N LEU A 58 -6.72 2.63 7.76
CA LEU A 58 -6.62 1.32 8.38
C LEU A 58 -6.70 0.17 7.35
N PHE A 59 -7.55 0.33 6.33
CA PHE A 59 -7.69 -0.67 5.27
C PHE A 59 -6.47 -0.72 4.36
N GLN A 60 -5.88 0.43 4.01
CA GLN A 60 -4.61 0.48 3.28
C GLN A 60 -3.49 -0.22 4.05
N TRP A 61 -3.40 0.00 5.37
CA TRP A 61 -2.36 -0.62 6.19
C TRP A 61 -2.48 -2.16 6.26
N LYS A 62 -3.71 -2.69 6.30
CA LYS A 62 -3.94 -4.14 6.37
C LYS A 62 -3.76 -4.84 5.01
N VAL A 63 -4.10 -4.17 3.90
CA VAL A 63 -4.05 -4.77 2.55
C VAL A 63 -2.64 -5.03 2.05
N ASP A 64 -1.65 -4.18 2.40
CA ASP A 64 -0.26 -4.40 1.97
C ASP A 64 0.40 -5.59 2.65
N ARG A 65 0.05 -5.88 3.90
CA ARG A 65 0.55 -7.05 4.63
C ARG A 65 0.05 -8.36 4.02
N ILE A 66 -1.24 -8.42 3.68
CA ILE A 66 -1.90 -9.65 3.19
C ILE A 66 -1.39 -10.05 1.80
N GLN A 67 -1.14 -9.07 0.92
CA GLN A 67 -0.60 -9.36 -0.40
C GLN A 67 0.81 -9.93 -0.32
N LEU A 68 1.64 -9.39 0.58
CA LEU A 68 3.01 -9.87 0.78
C LEU A 68 3.04 -11.31 1.29
N GLU A 69 2.21 -11.65 2.28
CA GLU A 69 2.13 -13.02 2.81
C GLU A 69 1.64 -14.04 1.77
N LYS A 70 0.64 -13.67 0.95
CA LYS A 70 0.16 -14.54 -0.15
C LYS A 70 1.22 -14.75 -1.24
N VAL A 71 1.99 -13.72 -1.56
CA VAL A 71 3.09 -13.88 -2.53
C VAL A 71 4.14 -14.83 -1.96
N ILE A 72 4.54 -14.64 -0.70
CA ILE A 72 5.53 -15.50 -0.01
C ILE A 72 5.06 -16.97 0.08
N SER A 73 3.76 -17.24 0.21
CA SER A 73 3.25 -18.61 0.34
C SER A 73 3.25 -19.41 -0.98
N ILE A 74 3.23 -18.73 -2.13
CA ILE A 74 3.24 -19.35 -3.47
C ILE A 74 4.67 -19.56 -3.99
N LEU A 75 5.65 -18.87 -3.40
CA LEU A 75 7.05 -18.96 -3.80
C LEU A 75 7.69 -20.30 -3.37
N PRO A 76 8.54 -20.90 -4.21
CA PRO A 76 9.33 -22.08 -3.84
C PRO A 76 10.28 -21.78 -2.68
N ASP A 77 10.64 -22.79 -1.89
CA ASP A 77 11.38 -22.64 -0.61
C ASP A 77 12.67 -21.79 -0.73
N ASP A 78 13.43 -21.98 -1.82
CA ASP A 78 14.63 -21.20 -2.12
C ASP A 78 14.33 -19.70 -2.28
N GLU A 79 13.26 -19.34 -3.01
CA GLU A 79 12.84 -17.94 -3.23
C GLU A 79 12.27 -17.33 -1.95
N LYS A 80 11.53 -18.14 -1.18
CA LYS A 80 10.95 -17.76 0.11
C LYS A 80 12.02 -17.38 1.14
N LYS A 81 13.09 -18.18 1.26
CA LYS A 81 14.21 -17.94 2.19
C LYS A 81 14.90 -16.60 1.85
N VAL A 82 15.20 -16.38 0.57
CA VAL A 82 15.81 -15.13 0.07
C VAL A 82 14.91 -13.92 0.32
N LEU A 83 13.62 -14.01 -0.01
CA LEU A 83 12.68 -12.91 0.13
C LEU A 83 12.48 -12.54 1.61
N LYS A 84 12.44 -13.52 2.52
CA LYS A 84 12.33 -13.28 3.96
C LYS A 84 13.52 -12.47 4.51
N ILE A 85 14.73 -12.78 4.06
CA ILE A 85 15.95 -12.04 4.45
C ILE A 85 15.90 -10.59 3.92
N ILE A 86 15.40 -10.38 2.70
CA ILE A 86 15.26 -9.04 2.09
C ILE A 86 14.13 -8.22 2.74
N ILE A 87 13.08 -8.87 3.24
CA ILE A 87 12.01 -8.18 3.98
C ILE A 87 12.51 -7.71 5.34
N ASP A 88 13.33 -8.53 6.01
CA ASP A 88 13.90 -8.24 7.32
C ASP A 88 14.99 -7.14 7.23
N LYS A 89 15.83 -7.18 6.18
CA LYS A 89 16.86 -6.17 5.93
C LYS A 89 16.46 -5.19 4.81
N LYS A 90 16.26 -3.91 5.16
CA LYS A 90 15.88 -2.82 4.23
C LYS A 90 16.76 -2.73 2.97
N SER A 91 18.05 -3.03 3.10
CA SER A 91 19.01 -3.14 2.01
C SER A 91 20.07 -4.18 2.35
N ILE A 92 20.43 -5.03 1.39
CA ILE A 92 21.44 -6.07 1.59
C ILE A 92 22.33 -6.21 0.35
N SER A 93 23.61 -6.48 0.56
CA SER A 93 24.51 -6.79 -0.56
C SER A 93 24.28 -8.22 -1.08
N GLN A 94 24.50 -8.45 -2.38
CA GLN A 94 24.32 -9.78 -2.98
C GLN A 94 25.27 -10.83 -2.36
N THR A 95 26.45 -10.41 -1.90
CA THR A 95 27.42 -11.26 -1.20
C THR A 95 26.90 -11.69 0.17
N GLU A 96 26.34 -10.76 0.94
CA GLU A 96 25.77 -11.02 2.25
C GLU A 96 24.48 -11.86 2.13
N LEU A 97 23.66 -11.60 1.12
CA LEU A 97 22.48 -12.40 0.83
C LEU A 97 22.83 -13.86 0.54
N LYS A 98 23.93 -14.11 -0.20
CA LYS A 98 24.45 -15.46 -0.44
C LYS A 98 24.84 -16.15 0.86
N TYR A 99 25.51 -15.44 1.76
CA TYR A 99 25.92 -16.00 3.05
C TYR A 99 24.73 -16.34 3.95
N LEU A 100 23.74 -15.45 4.06
CA LEU A 100 22.56 -15.66 4.91
C LEU A 100 21.56 -16.68 4.35
N SER A 101 21.47 -16.82 3.02
CA SER A 101 20.55 -17.78 2.39
C SER A 101 21.12 -19.20 2.30
N GLU A 102 22.44 -19.37 2.47
CA GLU A 102 23.19 -20.63 2.25
C GLU A 102 23.02 -21.20 0.83
N LEU A 103 22.71 -20.33 -0.13
CA LEU A 103 22.52 -20.70 -1.53
C LEU A 103 23.80 -20.47 -2.35
N SER A 104 23.94 -21.21 -3.46
CA SER A 104 25.03 -20.99 -4.40
C SER A 104 24.90 -19.63 -5.11
N LYS A 105 26.03 -19.03 -5.52
CA LYS A 105 26.06 -17.75 -6.26
C LYS A 105 25.12 -17.74 -7.47
N VAL A 106 25.06 -18.85 -8.20
CA VAL A 106 24.21 -19.01 -9.40
C VAL A 106 22.73 -19.03 -9.00
N LYS A 107 22.36 -19.78 -7.95
CA LYS A 107 20.97 -19.82 -7.45
C LYS A 107 20.52 -18.44 -6.97
N VAL A 108 21.33 -17.75 -6.16
CA VAL A 108 21.03 -16.39 -5.68
C VAL A 108 20.82 -15.43 -6.84
N SER A 109 21.69 -15.46 -7.86
CA SER A 109 21.53 -14.59 -9.02
C SER A 109 20.23 -14.85 -9.77
N ARG A 110 19.84 -16.12 -9.97
CA ARG A 110 18.57 -16.47 -10.64
C ARG A 110 17.36 -16.00 -9.83
N VAL A 111 17.37 -16.21 -8.51
CA VAL A 111 16.28 -15.77 -7.62
C VAL A 111 16.15 -14.25 -7.63
N VAL A 112 17.27 -13.52 -7.51
CA VAL A 112 17.28 -12.06 -7.58
C VAL A 112 16.74 -11.56 -8.91
N SER A 113 17.15 -12.12 -10.04
CA SER A 113 16.61 -11.73 -11.35
C SER A 113 15.10 -12.00 -11.48
N LYS A 114 14.59 -13.12 -10.95
CA LYS A 114 13.15 -13.39 -10.94
C LYS A 114 12.37 -12.40 -10.07
N LEU A 115 12.90 -12.07 -8.89
CA LEU A 115 12.28 -11.11 -7.98
C LEU A 115 12.29 -9.69 -8.56
N GLU A 116 13.36 -9.32 -9.27
CA GLU A 116 13.49 -8.07 -10.01
C GLU A 116 12.48 -7.99 -11.17
N GLN A 117 12.34 -9.06 -11.97
CA GLN A 117 11.33 -9.16 -13.03
C GLN A 117 9.90 -9.00 -12.50
N ARG A 118 9.64 -9.48 -11.28
CA ARG A 118 8.35 -9.32 -10.59
C ARG A 118 8.17 -7.95 -9.91
N ASN A 119 9.12 -7.02 -10.09
CA ASN A 119 9.12 -5.69 -9.46
C ASN A 119 9.11 -5.70 -7.92
N ILE A 120 9.55 -6.78 -7.28
CA ILE A 120 9.58 -6.94 -5.82
C ILE A 120 10.83 -6.26 -5.22
N ILE A 121 11.94 -6.32 -5.94
CA ILE A 121 13.25 -5.81 -5.53
C ILE A 121 13.88 -4.96 -6.64
N GLU A 122 14.78 -4.07 -6.25
CA GLU A 122 15.58 -3.24 -7.15
C GLU A 122 17.07 -3.57 -6.97
N LYS A 123 17.78 -3.75 -8.08
CA LYS A 123 19.22 -3.97 -8.09
C LYS A 123 19.94 -2.66 -8.38
N LYS A 124 20.80 -2.20 -7.46
CA LYS A 124 21.71 -1.08 -7.71
C LYS A 124 23.17 -1.54 -7.71
N PRO A 125 24.01 -1.05 -8.64
CA PRO A 125 25.45 -1.34 -8.60
C PRO A 125 26.05 -0.69 -7.34
N TYR A 126 26.85 -1.44 -6.59
CA TYR A 126 27.52 -0.97 -5.37
C TYR A 126 28.93 -1.54 -5.27
N GLY A 127 29.91 -0.78 -5.77
CA GLY A 127 31.30 -1.23 -5.86
C GLY A 127 31.43 -2.52 -6.70
N ASN A 128 32.05 -3.54 -6.12
CA ASN A 128 32.27 -4.85 -6.76
C ASN A 128 31.07 -5.83 -6.62
N THR A 129 29.96 -5.38 -6.03
CA THR A 129 28.76 -6.20 -5.82
C THR A 129 27.50 -5.44 -6.19
N ASN A 130 26.36 -6.12 -6.17
CA ASN A 130 25.07 -5.48 -6.34
C ASN A 130 24.41 -5.29 -4.97
N LEU A 131 23.89 -4.10 -4.72
CA LEU A 131 22.99 -3.83 -3.61
C LEU A 131 21.57 -4.18 -4.02
N ILE A 132 20.89 -4.92 -3.16
CA ILE A 132 19.49 -5.32 -3.34
C ILE A 132 18.66 -4.47 -2.39
N ILE A 133 17.74 -3.70 -2.96
CA ILE A 133 16.86 -2.78 -2.23
C ILE A 133 15.43 -3.30 -2.35
N ARG A 134 14.69 -3.28 -1.23
CA ARG A 134 13.27 -3.61 -1.23
C ARG A 134 12.46 -2.49 -1.91
N LYS A 135 11.61 -2.84 -2.89
CA LYS A 135 10.74 -1.88 -3.61
C LYS A 135 9.30 -1.84 -3.06
N ILE A 136 8.93 -2.81 -2.21
CA ILE A 136 7.61 -2.94 -1.56
C ILE A 136 7.41 -1.91 -0.44
#